data_AF-A0A9X7B579-F1
#
_entry.id   AF-A0A9X7B579-F1
#
_cell.length_a   1.000
_cell.length_b   1.000
_cell.length_c   1.000
_cell.angle_alpha   90.00
_cell.angle_beta   90.00
_cell.angle_gamma   90.00
#
_symmetry.space_group_name_H-M   'P 1'
#
loop_
_entity.id
_entity.type
_entity.pdbx_description
1 polymer ?
#
loop_
_entity_poly.entity_id
_entity_poly.type
_entity_poly.pdbx_seq_one_letter_code
_entity_poly.pdbx_strand_id
1 'polypeptide(L)'
;MHTCWGNYAWLHQIEKHLEKERNDETDYEWLQEIFNRKGKIYGGLSIKMVLEKTKGICMNLKRIYRIMRKYNLVTKIRRANPYKHIAKATQEHKTCPNLLKRQSNQEEPE
;
A
#
# COMPACT_ATOMS: atom_id res chain seq x y z
N MET A 1 36.11 29.26 -38.11
CA MET A 1 35.48 27.98 -37.74
C MET A 1 34.81 28.17 -36.38
N HIS A 2 33.49 28.38 -36.35
CA HIS A 2 32.75 28.56 -35.10
C HIS A 2 32.47 27.18 -34.49
N THR A 3 33.16 26.81 -33.41
CA THR A 3 32.82 25.62 -32.63
C THR A 3 31.51 25.88 -31.88
N CYS A 4 30.46 25.20 -32.31
CA CYS A 4 29.14 25.23 -31.70
C CYS A 4 29.21 24.72 -30.25
N TRP A 5 29.28 25.65 -29.29
CA TRP A 5 29.36 25.38 -27.86
C TRP A 5 27.94 25.25 -27.30
N GLY A 6 27.22 24.19 -27.67
CA GLY A 6 25.77 24.10 -27.39
C GLY A 6 25.18 22.73 -27.08
N ASN A 7 25.95 21.63 -27.15
CA ASN A 7 25.38 20.27 -27.15
C ASN A 7 25.61 19.44 -25.87
N TYR A 8 26.25 19.96 -24.83
CA TYR A 8 26.69 19.14 -23.69
C TYR A 8 25.70 19.08 -22.50
N ALA A 9 24.76 20.02 -22.39
CA ALA A 9 23.83 20.07 -21.26
C ALA A 9 22.77 18.95 -21.29
N TRP A 10 22.26 18.62 -22.47
CA TRP A 10 21.28 17.54 -22.67
C TRP A 10 21.89 16.15 -22.43
N LEU A 11 23.15 15.93 -22.86
CA LEU A 11 23.88 14.68 -22.58
C LEU A 11 24.02 14.43 -21.07
N HIS A 12 24.40 15.46 -20.31
CA HIS A 12 24.51 15.35 -18.85
C HIS A 12 23.15 15.16 -18.14
N GLN A 13 22.06 15.69 -18.69
CA GLN A 13 20.72 15.39 -18.21
C GLN A 13 20.35 13.92 -18.43
N ILE A 14 20.66 13.36 -19.60
CA ILE A 14 20.43 11.94 -19.88
C ILE A 14 21.16 11.05 -18.88
N GLU A 15 22.44 11.31 -18.61
CA GLU A 15 23.20 10.55 -17.62
C GLU A 15 22.52 10.58 -16.24
N LYS A 16 22.04 11.75 -15.80
CA LYS A 16 21.28 11.88 -14.54
C LYS A 16 19.96 11.10 -14.57
N HIS A 17 19.27 11.08 -15.70
CA HIS A 17 18.04 10.29 -15.86
C HIS A 17 18.33 8.79 -15.77
N LEU A 18 19.36 8.31 -16.46
CA LEU A 18 19.80 6.91 -16.42
C LEU A 18 20.23 6.50 -15.00
N GLU A 19 21.01 7.35 -14.32
CA GLU A 19 21.39 7.13 -12.92
C GLU A 19 20.17 6.98 -12.02
N LYS A 20 19.17 7.86 -12.20
CA LYS A 20 17.93 7.79 -11.44
C LYS A 20 17.11 6.54 -11.76
N GLU A 21 17.12 6.08 -13.01
CA GLU A 21 16.46 4.84 -13.41
C GLU A 21 17.10 3.61 -12.78
N ARG A 22 18.43 3.51 -12.78
CA ARG A 22 19.14 2.42 -12.08
C ARG A 22 18.83 2.43 -10.58
N ASN A 23 18.82 3.61 -9.96
CA ASN A 23 18.44 3.74 -8.55
C ASN A 23 16.97 3.34 -8.30
N ASP A 24 16.04 3.75 -9.17
CA ASP A 24 14.63 3.35 -9.10
C ASP A 24 14.46 1.82 -9.26
N GLU A 25 15.29 1.16 -10.08
CA GLU A 25 15.30 -0.30 -10.26
C GLU A 25 15.76 -1.02 -8.99
N THR A 26 16.88 -0.60 -8.40
CA THR A 26 17.36 -1.18 -7.12
C THR A 26 16.34 -0.98 -5.99
N ASP A 27 15.70 0.19 -5.91
CA ASP A 27 14.60 0.42 -4.96
C ASP A 27 13.43 -0.52 -5.21
N TYR A 28 13.07 -0.72 -6.48
CA TYR A 28 11.98 -1.59 -6.88
C TYR A 28 12.23 -3.03 -6.45
N GLU A 29 13.44 -3.55 -6.63
CA GLU A 29 13.80 -4.91 -6.21
C GLU A 29 13.57 -5.11 -4.70
N TRP A 30 14.04 -4.17 -3.87
CA TRP A 30 13.83 -4.24 -2.41
C TRP A 30 12.35 -4.15 -2.03
N LEU A 31 11.60 -3.27 -2.71
CA LEU A 31 10.16 -3.13 -2.51
C LEU A 31 9.43 -4.41 -2.91
N GLN A 32 9.77 -4.99 -4.06
CA GLN A 32 9.13 -6.19 -4.60
C GLN A 32 9.38 -7.40 -3.69
N GLU A 33 10.60 -7.57 -3.18
CA GLU A 33 10.95 -8.61 -2.22
C GLU A 33 10.06 -8.54 -0.97
N ILE A 34 9.96 -7.35 -0.36
CA ILE A 34 9.14 -7.12 0.84
C ILE A 34 7.65 -7.32 0.54
N PHE A 35 7.19 -6.84 -0.61
CA PHE A 35 5.79 -6.87 -1.03
C PHE A 35 5.30 -8.30 -1.28
N ASN A 36 6.12 -9.13 -1.92
CA ASN A 36 5.82 -10.53 -2.22
C ASN A 36 5.81 -11.41 -0.97
N ARG A 37 6.76 -11.19 -0.04
CA ARG A 37 6.86 -11.96 1.22
C ARG A 37 5.57 -11.97 2.05
N LYS A 38 4.70 -10.97 1.88
CA LYS A 38 3.47 -10.79 2.67
C LYS A 38 2.21 -10.78 1.80
N GLY A 39 2.28 -11.38 0.62
CA GLY A 39 1.10 -11.63 -0.22
C GLY A 39 0.43 -10.35 -0.72
N LYS A 40 1.21 -9.29 -1.04
CA LYS A 40 0.72 -8.01 -1.59
C LYS A 40 -0.14 -7.19 -0.62
N ILE A 41 0.01 -7.42 0.69
CA ILE A 41 -0.82 -6.77 1.71
C ILE A 41 -0.17 -5.48 2.26
N TYR A 42 1.13 -5.29 2.06
CA TYR A 42 1.86 -4.14 2.59
C TYR A 42 1.71 -2.90 1.70
N GLY A 43 1.25 -1.81 2.31
CA GLY A 43 1.29 -0.47 1.73
C GLY A 43 2.59 0.26 2.06
N GLY A 44 2.71 1.52 1.61
CA GLY A 44 3.96 2.30 1.69
C GLY A 44 4.55 2.44 3.10
N LEU A 45 3.73 2.68 4.11
CA LEU A 45 4.21 2.80 5.51
C LEU A 45 4.75 1.47 6.05
N SER A 46 4.06 0.37 5.77
CA SER A 46 4.51 -0.96 6.19
C SER A 46 5.81 -1.36 5.50
N ILE A 47 5.93 -1.05 4.20
CA ILE A 47 7.17 -1.24 3.44
C ILE A 47 8.31 -0.45 4.08
N LYS A 48 8.10 0.83 4.40
CA LYS A 48 9.12 1.67 5.04
C LYS A 48 9.63 1.04 6.35
N MET A 49 8.73 0.70 7.26
CA MET A 49 9.09 0.11 8.55
C MET A 49 9.87 -1.19 8.40
N VAL A 50 9.46 -2.03 7.43
CA VAL A 50 10.12 -3.31 7.18
C VAL A 50 11.49 -3.09 6.55
N LEU A 51 11.61 -2.16 5.62
CA LEU A 51 12.87 -1.82 4.96
C LEU A 51 13.91 -1.31 5.99
N GLU A 52 13.49 -0.42 6.88
CA GLU A 52 14.31 0.08 7.98
C GLU A 52 14.73 -1.07 8.92
N LYS A 53 13.79 -1.95 9.29
CA LYS A 53 14.06 -3.09 10.19
C LYS A 53 14.98 -4.16 9.59
N THR A 54 14.81 -4.50 8.30
CA THR A 54 15.52 -5.63 7.69
C THR A 54 16.81 -5.25 6.99
N LYS A 55 16.83 -4.08 6.35
CA LYS A 55 18.00 -3.63 5.55
C LYS A 55 18.69 -2.42 6.17
N GLY A 56 18.13 -1.78 7.20
CA GLY A 56 18.69 -0.55 7.78
C GLY A 56 18.55 0.68 6.87
N ILE A 57 17.75 0.59 5.79
CA ILE A 57 17.64 1.64 4.78
C ILE A 57 16.46 2.55 5.11
N CYS A 58 16.75 3.81 5.45
CA CYS A 58 15.74 4.84 5.71
C CYS A 58 15.30 5.50 4.40
N MET A 59 14.18 5.05 3.84
CA MET A 59 13.61 5.61 2.61
C MET A 59 12.43 6.56 2.89
N ASN A 60 12.36 7.68 2.17
CA ASN A 60 11.22 8.59 2.24
C ASN A 60 9.95 7.95 1.66
N LEU A 61 8.80 8.11 2.33
CA LEU A 61 7.49 7.64 1.88
C LEU A 61 7.14 8.13 0.47
N LYS A 62 7.46 9.38 0.10
CA LYS A 62 7.21 9.91 -1.25
C LYS A 62 7.96 9.12 -2.33
N ARG A 63 9.18 8.67 -2.02
CA ARG A 63 10.00 7.83 -2.90
C ARG A 63 9.37 6.46 -3.05
N ILE A 64 9.00 5.81 -1.96
CA ILE A 64 8.29 4.53 -1.96
C ILE A 64 7.01 4.60 -2.81
N TYR A 65 6.14 5.59 -2.58
CA TYR A 65 4.91 5.75 -3.36
C TYR A 65 5.15 6.07 -4.83
N ARG A 66 6.27 6.72 -5.19
CA ARG A 66 6.64 6.95 -6.59
C ARG A 66 7.00 5.62 -7.27
N ILE A 67 7.89 4.83 -6.65
CA ILE A 67 8.32 3.52 -7.17
C ILE A 67 7.13 2.58 -7.29
N MET A 68 6.29 2.49 -6.24
CA MET A 68 5.08 1.66 -6.28
C MET A 68 4.15 2.03 -7.44
N ARG A 69 3.98 3.32 -7.76
CA ARG A 69 3.18 3.78 -8.91
C ARG A 69 3.85 3.47 -10.24
N LYS A 70 5.17 3.70 -10.36
CA LYS A 70 5.96 3.45 -11.57
C LYS A 70 5.90 1.98 -12.00
N TYR A 71 6.02 1.05 -11.06
CA TYR A 71 6.04 -0.39 -11.31
C TYR A 71 4.72 -1.10 -11.00
N ASN A 72 3.62 -0.35 -10.81
CA ASN A 72 2.28 -0.88 -10.59
C ASN A 72 2.17 -1.88 -9.41
N LEU A 73 2.86 -1.62 -8.30
CA LEU A 73 2.78 -2.41 -7.07
C LEU A 73 1.50 -2.06 -6.28
N VAL A 74 0.37 -2.63 -6.71
CA VAL A 74 -0.95 -2.35 -6.11
C VAL A 74 -1.21 -3.26 -4.91
N THR A 75 -1.33 -2.65 -3.73
CA THR A 75 -1.64 -3.34 -2.47
C THR A 75 -3.09 -3.84 -2.43
N LYS A 76 -3.29 -5.08 -1.97
CA LYS A 76 -4.62 -5.65 -1.75
C LYS A 76 -5.33 -4.93 -0.59
N ILE A 77 -6.52 -4.40 -0.86
CA ILE A 77 -7.36 -3.78 0.17
C ILE A 77 -7.88 -4.88 1.12
N ARG A 78 -7.60 -4.73 2.41
CA ARG A 78 -8.21 -5.56 3.45
C ARG A 78 -9.64 -5.07 3.69
N ARG A 79 -10.62 -5.93 3.39
CA ARG A 79 -12.03 -5.69 3.73
C ARG A 79 -12.38 -6.53 4.94
N ALA A 80 -13.09 -5.96 5.88
CA ALA A 80 -13.65 -6.72 6.99
C ALA A 80 -14.79 -7.61 6.45
N ASN A 81 -14.99 -8.78 7.04
CA ASN A 81 -16.05 -9.70 6.62
C ASN A 81 -17.40 -9.22 7.19
N PRO A 82 -18.37 -8.76 6.37
CA PRO A 82 -19.63 -8.21 6.85
C PRO A 82 -20.45 -9.20 7.68
N TYR A 83 -20.49 -10.47 7.27
CA TYR A 83 -21.24 -11.50 7.98
C TYR A 83 -20.70 -11.76 9.39
N LYS A 84 -19.38 -11.62 9.60
CA LYS A 84 -18.80 -11.70 10.96
C LYS A 84 -19.26 -10.53 11.83
N HIS A 85 -19.43 -9.33 11.26
CA HIS A 85 -19.96 -8.18 12.00
C HIS A 85 -21.43 -8.37 12.35
N ILE A 86 -22.25 -8.82 11.39
CA ILE A 86 -23.67 -9.10 11.60
C ILE A 86 -23.84 -10.16 12.69
N ALA A 87 -23.12 -11.29 12.59
CA ALA A 87 -23.17 -12.35 13.58
C ALA A 87 -22.82 -11.86 15.00
N LYS A 88 -21.81 -11.00 15.13
CA LYS A 88 -21.42 -10.41 16.42
C LYS A 88 -22.51 -9.48 16.97
N ALA A 89 -23.15 -8.66 16.13
CA ALA A 89 -24.24 -7.79 16.55
C ALA A 89 -25.47 -8.60 17.02
N THR A 90 -25.83 -9.67 16.29
CA THR A 90 -26.94 -10.55 16.69
C THR A 90 -26.63 -11.37 17.95
N GLN A 91 -25.35 -11.64 18.24
CA GLN A 91 -24.94 -12.44 19.39
C GLN A 91 -25.42 -11.83 20.73
N GLU A 92 -25.42 -10.51 20.87
CA GLU A 92 -25.88 -9.83 22.09
C GLU A 92 -27.36 -10.11 22.36
N HIS A 93 -28.21 -10.00 21.34
CA HIS A 93 -29.64 -10.32 21.41
C HIS A 93 -29.91 -11.81 21.67
N LYS A 94 -29.00 -12.70 21.26
CA LYS A 94 -29.09 -14.15 21.54
C LYS A 94 -28.63 -14.51 22.94
N THR A 95 -27.65 -13.80 23.49
CA THR A 95 -26.98 -14.18 24.75
C THR A 95 -27.66 -13.54 25.97
N CYS A 96 -28.20 -12.33 25.82
CA CYS A 96 -28.91 -11.64 26.90
C CYS A 96 -30.42 -11.93 26.84
N PRO A 97 -31.03 -12.49 27.90
CA PRO A 97 -32.47 -12.72 27.92
C PRO A 97 -33.22 -11.39 27.85
N ASN A 98 -34.25 -11.31 27.00
CA ASN A 98 -35.14 -10.15 26.91
C ASN A 98 -36.07 -10.09 28.14
N LEU A 99 -35.57 -9.50 29.23
CA LEU A 99 -36.31 -9.40 30.51
C LEU A 99 -37.57 -8.53 30.41
N LEU A 100 -37.59 -7.55 29.50
CA LEU A 100 -38.69 -6.60 29.36
C LEU A 100 -39.86 -7.18 28.54
N LYS A 101 -39.67 -8.33 27.86
CA LYS A 101 -40.67 -9.02 27.02
C LYS A 101 -41.50 -8.07 26.13
N ARG A 102 -40.91 -6.97 25.66
CA ARG A 102 -41.59 -6.09 24.71
C ARG A 102 -41.75 -6.86 23.41
N GLN A 103 -42.99 -7.08 22.99
CA GLN A 103 -43.32 -7.54 21.65
C GLN A 103 -42.96 -6.43 20.68
N SER A 104 -41.76 -6.51 20.11
CA SER A 104 -41.38 -5.65 18.99
C SER A 104 -42.10 -6.20 17.77
N ASN A 105 -43.17 -5.52 17.33
CA ASN A 105 -43.84 -5.85 16.07
C ASN A 105 -42.84 -5.64 14.94
N GLN A 106 -42.15 -6.71 14.53
CA GLN A 106 -41.27 -6.72 13.36
C GLN A 106 -42.07 -7.37 12.24
N GLU A 107 -42.96 -6.59 11.64
CA GLU A 107 -43.51 -6.95 10.33
C GLU A 107 -42.37 -6.82 9.31
N GLU A 108 -42.11 -7.90 8.56
CA GLU A 108 -41.15 -7.87 7.46
C GLU A 108 -41.68 -6.91 6.39
N PRO A 109 -40.89 -5.91 5.94
CA PRO A 109 -41.34 -5.01 4.88
C PRO A 109 -41.52 -5.80 3.57
N GLU A 110 -42.69 -5.64 2.93
CA GLU A 110 -43.00 -6.16 1.59
C GLU A 110 -42.08 -5.59 0.48
#